data_AF-A0A2D7Y140-F1
#
_entry.id   AF-A0A2D7Y140-F1
#
_cell.length_a   1.000
_cell.length_b   1.000
_cell.length_c   1.000
_cell.angle_alpha   90.00
_cell.angle_beta   90.00
_cell.angle_gamma   90.00
#
_symmetry.space_group_name_H-M   'P 1'
#
loop_
_entity.id
_entity.type
_entity.pdbx_description
1 polymer ?
#
loop_
_entity_poly.entity_id
_entity_poly.type
_entity_poly.pdbx_seq_one_letter_code
_entity_poly.pdbx_strand_id
1 'polypeptide(L)'
;MRLIALFSLFLILLPTARAEDDHPRPFDGNFDAMPVVEAALAEARDSDRRLLLVLGANWCHDSRGLAHHFEDPQLAATIAEGYVLRYIDVDWRNENQAVSARFGVPAVYATPTVLVIDPDSETLLNREDRTRWGSAASTPVEEARDWFARWAEDTPSRSGVLESSLVFQAMLVEIDIFEEEEAERLAAAYRDIAMWREAPAPGRPPDFQALEREVEGWRRSLPRQVQTLRGQARRLVANALCEMADGEPLTADIVAQFDQEDPDLALDFERHESEVW
;
A
#
# COMPACT_ATOMS: atom_id res chain seq x y z
N MET A 1 -53.87 56.72 5.17
CA MET A 1 -52.77 55.96 5.82
C MET A 1 -52.52 54.70 5.00
N ARG A 2 -51.39 54.61 4.28
CA ARG A 2 -50.99 53.42 3.52
C ARG A 2 -49.93 52.69 4.35
N LEU A 3 -50.24 51.49 4.83
CA LEU A 3 -49.32 50.65 5.58
C LEU A 3 -48.42 49.91 4.58
N ILE A 4 -47.11 50.16 4.64
CA ILE A 4 -46.08 49.42 3.89
C ILE A 4 -45.62 48.28 4.80
N ALA A 5 -45.84 47.03 4.39
CA ALA A 5 -45.32 45.86 5.09
C ALA A 5 -43.89 45.56 4.58
N LEU A 6 -42.90 45.74 5.46
CA LEU A 6 -41.52 45.30 5.22
C LEU A 6 -41.41 43.79 5.51
N PHE A 7 -41.16 43.00 4.47
CA PHE A 7 -40.80 41.59 4.60
C PHE A 7 -39.28 41.51 4.85
N SER A 8 -38.88 41.26 6.10
CA SER A 8 -37.48 40.97 6.43
C SER A 8 -37.15 39.53 6.07
N LEU A 9 -36.30 39.35 5.05
CA LEU A 9 -35.75 38.05 4.66
C LEU A 9 -34.69 37.64 5.67
N PHE A 10 -35.07 36.78 6.62
CA PHE A 10 -34.15 36.17 7.59
C PHE A 10 -33.40 35.03 6.89
N LEU A 11 -32.15 35.29 6.49
CA LEU A 11 -31.27 34.28 5.89
C LEU A 11 -30.79 33.33 7.01
N ILE A 12 -31.41 32.16 7.12
CA ILE A 12 -31.03 31.12 8.07
C ILE A 12 -29.75 30.45 7.53
N LEU A 13 -28.59 30.79 8.12
CA LEU A 13 -27.38 30.00 7.98
C LEU A 13 -27.57 28.71 8.79
N LEU A 14 -27.95 27.63 8.11
CA LEU A 14 -27.91 26.28 8.67
C LEU A 14 -26.43 25.89 8.87
N PRO A 15 -25.99 25.55 10.09
CA PRO A 15 -24.69 24.94 10.28
C PRO A 15 -24.73 23.59 9.57
N THR A 16 -23.87 23.39 8.57
CA THR A 16 -23.59 22.06 8.03
C THR A 16 -22.85 21.27 9.12
N ALA A 17 -23.60 20.68 10.05
CA ALA A 17 -23.09 19.58 10.83
C ALA A 17 -22.74 18.47 9.84
N ARG A 18 -21.44 18.23 9.64
CA ARG A 18 -20.96 17.08 8.89
C ARG A 18 -21.50 15.86 9.65
N ALA A 19 -22.45 15.14 9.06
CA ALA A 19 -22.93 13.89 9.63
C ALA A 19 -21.69 13.02 9.89
N GLU A 20 -21.54 12.55 11.12
CA GLU A 20 -20.51 11.59 11.44
C GLU A 20 -20.80 10.35 10.58
N ASP A 21 -19.86 10.04 9.70
CA ASP A 21 -19.94 8.90 8.82
C ASP A 21 -19.99 7.62 9.68
N ASP A 22 -21.12 6.90 9.61
CA ASP A 22 -21.47 5.70 10.42
C ASP A 22 -20.72 4.44 9.96
N HIS A 23 -19.69 4.60 9.13
CA HIS A 23 -18.83 3.49 8.71
C HIS A 23 -18.20 2.75 9.90
N PRO A 24 -18.04 1.42 9.79
CA PRO A 24 -17.53 0.56 10.85
C PRO A 24 -16.12 0.93 11.30
N ARG A 25 -15.80 0.52 12.53
CA ARG A 25 -14.53 0.77 13.21
C ARG A 25 -13.83 -0.54 13.58
N PRO A 26 -13.30 -1.29 12.60
CA PRO A 26 -12.85 -2.66 12.81
C PRO A 26 -11.44 -2.78 13.41
N PHE A 27 -10.67 -1.69 13.47
CA PHE A 27 -9.31 -1.70 14.00
C PHE A 27 -9.37 -1.67 15.53
N ASP A 28 -8.77 -2.66 16.18
CA ASP A 28 -8.97 -2.95 17.61
C ASP A 28 -7.91 -2.35 18.53
N GLY A 29 -6.93 -1.61 17.99
CA GLY A 29 -5.79 -1.11 18.74
C GLY A 29 -4.81 -2.20 19.20
N ASN A 30 -4.86 -3.41 18.64
CA ASN A 30 -3.86 -4.44 18.94
C ASN A 30 -2.54 -4.14 18.21
N PHE A 31 -1.52 -3.74 18.96
CA PHE A 31 -0.17 -3.47 18.46
C PHE A 31 0.81 -4.66 18.63
N ASP A 32 0.28 -5.85 18.90
CA ASP A 32 0.97 -7.14 18.83
C ASP A 32 0.29 -8.03 17.78
N ALA A 33 0.33 -7.60 16.52
CA ALA A 33 -0.43 -8.25 15.44
C ALA A 33 0.26 -9.49 14.85
N MET A 34 1.56 -9.72 15.08
CA MET A 34 2.28 -10.85 14.50
C MET A 34 1.65 -12.22 14.87
N PRO A 35 1.28 -12.50 16.14
CA PRO A 35 0.56 -13.72 16.48
C PRO A 35 -0.79 -13.88 15.75
N VAL A 36 -1.50 -12.77 15.51
CA VAL A 36 -2.77 -12.77 14.76
C VAL A 36 -2.52 -13.15 13.30
N VAL A 37 -1.44 -12.64 12.70
CA VAL A 37 -1.03 -12.95 11.34
C VAL A 37 -0.61 -14.42 11.20
N GLU A 38 0.15 -14.97 12.14
CA GLU A 38 0.54 -16.39 12.12
C GLU A 38 -0.69 -17.32 12.18
N ALA A 39 -1.63 -17.01 13.07
CA ALA A 39 -2.87 -17.78 13.18
C ALA A 39 -3.72 -17.68 11.90
N ALA A 40 -3.78 -16.48 11.29
CA ALA A 40 -4.53 -16.26 10.06
C ALA A 40 -3.87 -16.93 8.84
N LEU A 41 -2.54 -16.97 8.77
CA LEU A 41 -1.80 -17.75 7.76
C LEU A 41 -2.11 -19.23 7.88
N ALA A 42 -2.09 -19.79 9.09
CA ALA A 42 -2.46 -21.19 9.32
C ALA A 42 -3.91 -21.47 8.90
N GLU A 43 -4.87 -20.62 9.29
CA GLU A 43 -6.27 -20.73 8.87
C GLU A 43 -6.42 -20.66 7.34
N ALA A 44 -5.67 -19.77 6.69
CA ALA A 44 -5.73 -19.59 5.24
C ALA A 44 -5.25 -20.85 4.50
N ARG A 45 -4.16 -21.48 4.96
CA ARG A 45 -3.68 -22.79 4.45
C ARG A 45 -4.71 -23.89 4.65
N ASP A 46 -5.25 -24.02 5.86
CA ASP A 46 -6.18 -25.10 6.22
C ASP A 46 -7.53 -24.98 5.48
N SER A 47 -7.90 -23.76 5.09
CA SER A 47 -9.17 -23.48 4.40
C SER A 47 -9.03 -23.25 2.90
N ASP A 48 -7.84 -23.40 2.32
CA ASP A 48 -7.55 -23.16 0.89
C ASP A 48 -8.05 -21.77 0.42
N ARG A 49 -7.80 -20.75 1.27
CA ARG A 49 -8.21 -19.36 1.03
C ARG A 49 -7.00 -18.44 1.04
N ARG A 50 -7.11 -17.29 0.39
CA ARG A 50 -6.10 -16.24 0.45
C ARG A 50 -6.06 -15.61 1.84
N LEU A 51 -4.88 -15.21 2.31
CA LEU A 51 -4.82 -14.32 3.46
C LEU A 51 -5.03 -12.88 2.99
N LEU A 52 -6.01 -12.19 3.58
CA LEU A 52 -6.30 -10.79 3.31
C LEU A 52 -6.00 -9.97 4.57
N LEU A 53 -4.95 -9.15 4.51
CA LEU A 53 -4.62 -8.21 5.58
C LEU A 53 -5.00 -6.79 5.15
N VAL A 54 -5.77 -6.12 6.00
CA VAL A 54 -6.11 -4.70 5.84
C VAL A 54 -5.40 -3.92 6.94
N LEU A 55 -4.33 -3.24 6.58
CA LEU A 55 -3.55 -2.40 7.48
C LEU A 55 -4.12 -0.98 7.45
N GLY A 56 -4.66 -0.51 8.55
CA GLY A 56 -5.38 0.77 8.60
C GLY A 56 -5.62 1.24 10.02
N ALA A 57 -6.52 2.20 10.18
CA ALA A 57 -6.87 2.74 11.49
C ALA A 57 -8.27 3.38 11.48
N ASN A 58 -8.95 3.39 12.63
CA ASN A 58 -10.31 3.92 12.74
C ASN A 58 -10.42 5.43 12.49
N TRP A 59 -9.34 6.19 12.67
CA TRP A 59 -9.33 7.62 12.35
C TRP A 59 -9.28 7.90 10.84
N CYS A 60 -8.88 6.91 10.03
CA CYS A 60 -8.77 7.06 8.59
C CYS A 60 -10.13 6.82 7.90
N HIS A 61 -10.63 7.84 7.21
CA HIS A 61 -11.91 7.79 6.49
C HIS A 61 -11.96 6.65 5.46
N ASP A 62 -10.92 6.49 4.63
CA ASP A 62 -10.85 5.42 3.63
C ASP A 62 -10.71 4.03 4.26
N SER A 63 -10.09 3.91 5.45
CA SER A 63 -9.99 2.60 6.12
C SER A 63 -11.36 2.14 6.60
N ARG A 64 -12.16 3.06 7.16
CA ARG A 64 -13.56 2.78 7.52
C ARG A 64 -14.45 2.60 6.29
N GLY A 65 -14.20 3.35 5.22
CA GLY A 65 -14.90 3.18 3.95
C GLY A 65 -14.67 1.81 3.31
N LEU A 66 -13.44 1.28 3.35
CA LEU A 66 -13.17 -0.09 2.90
C LEU A 66 -13.90 -1.12 3.77
N ALA A 67 -13.89 -0.94 5.09
CA ALA A 67 -14.63 -1.81 5.99
C ALA A 67 -16.15 -1.77 5.74
N HIS A 68 -16.70 -0.61 5.38
CA HIS A 68 -18.10 -0.47 4.96
C HIS A 68 -18.40 -1.24 3.67
N HIS A 69 -17.49 -1.22 2.68
CA HIS A 69 -17.65 -2.04 1.47
C HIS A 69 -17.83 -3.53 1.80
N PHE A 70 -17.14 -4.05 2.82
CA PHE A 70 -17.28 -5.45 3.23
C PHE A 70 -18.62 -5.78 3.91
N GLU A 71 -19.48 -4.79 4.20
CA GLU A 71 -20.86 -5.01 4.64
C GLU A 71 -21.82 -5.22 3.45
N ASP A 72 -21.39 -4.92 2.23
CA ASP A 72 -22.14 -5.24 1.02
C ASP A 72 -22.34 -6.77 0.88
N PRO A 73 -23.58 -7.27 0.73
CA PRO A 73 -23.82 -8.72 0.77
C PRO A 73 -23.06 -9.54 -0.28
N GLN A 74 -22.87 -8.98 -1.48
CA GLN A 74 -22.17 -9.70 -2.55
C GLN A 74 -20.66 -9.74 -2.28
N LEU A 75 -20.07 -8.61 -1.89
CA LEU A 75 -18.66 -8.57 -1.53
C LEU A 75 -18.37 -9.40 -0.27
N ALA A 76 -19.25 -9.34 0.74
CA ALA A 76 -19.13 -10.14 1.95
C ALA A 76 -19.07 -11.65 1.64
N ALA A 77 -19.87 -12.12 0.68
CA ALA A 77 -19.81 -13.51 0.21
C ALA A 77 -18.47 -13.82 -0.44
N THR A 78 -17.98 -12.97 -1.35
CA THR A 78 -16.64 -13.12 -1.96
C THR A 78 -15.53 -13.18 -0.90
N ILE A 79 -15.60 -12.31 0.13
CA ILE A 79 -14.62 -12.31 1.22
C ILE A 79 -14.69 -13.60 2.03
N ALA A 80 -15.89 -14.05 2.42
CA ALA A 80 -16.06 -15.25 3.22
C ALA A 80 -15.57 -16.51 2.50
N GLU A 81 -15.84 -16.62 1.20
CA GLU A 81 -15.48 -17.76 0.36
C GLU A 81 -13.99 -17.77 -0.01
N GLY A 82 -13.42 -16.62 -0.37
CA GLY A 82 -12.06 -16.55 -0.93
C GLY A 82 -10.96 -16.18 0.05
N TYR A 83 -11.29 -15.63 1.23
CA TYR A 83 -10.30 -14.99 2.08
C TYR A 83 -10.42 -15.31 3.58
N VAL A 84 -9.27 -15.33 4.24
CA VAL A 84 -9.16 -15.10 5.69
C VAL A 84 -8.84 -13.62 5.88
N LEU A 85 -9.84 -12.82 6.23
CA LEU A 85 -9.68 -11.38 6.47
C LEU A 85 -9.18 -11.09 7.89
N ARG A 86 -8.16 -10.24 8.03
CA ARG A 86 -7.78 -9.59 9.30
C ARG A 86 -7.55 -8.09 9.10
N TYR A 87 -8.07 -7.32 10.04
CA TYR A 87 -7.73 -5.91 10.19
C TYR A 87 -6.53 -5.79 11.12
N ILE A 88 -5.57 -4.96 10.75
CA ILE A 88 -4.33 -4.72 11.48
C ILE A 88 -4.26 -3.22 11.75
N ASP A 89 -4.34 -2.83 13.02
CA ASP A 89 -4.23 -1.42 13.40
C ASP A 89 -2.77 -0.96 13.27
N VAL A 90 -2.54 0.12 12.54
CA VAL A 90 -1.20 0.71 12.37
C VAL A 90 -1.06 2.06 13.08
N ASP A 91 -2.08 2.49 13.82
CA ASP A 91 -2.17 3.81 14.45
C ASP A 91 -1.82 4.95 13.46
N TRP A 92 -0.83 5.79 13.74
CA TRP A 92 -0.32 6.81 12.82
C TRP A 92 0.74 6.24 11.85
N ARG A 93 0.61 4.97 11.44
CA ARG A 93 1.62 4.13 10.73
C ARG A 93 2.84 3.75 11.56
N ASN A 94 2.91 4.12 12.84
CA ASN A 94 4.03 3.78 13.73
C ASN A 94 3.96 2.34 14.26
N GLU A 95 2.77 1.73 14.33
CA GLU A 95 2.55 0.41 14.90
C GLU A 95 2.44 -0.69 13.84
N ASN A 96 2.73 -1.94 14.23
CA ASN A 96 2.57 -3.15 13.41
C ASN A 96 3.26 -3.15 12.03
N GLN A 97 4.25 -2.28 11.77
CA GLN A 97 4.96 -2.23 10.49
C GLN A 97 5.65 -3.55 10.11
N ALA A 98 6.02 -4.35 11.11
CA ALA A 98 6.57 -5.70 10.90
C ALA A 98 5.63 -6.61 10.10
N VAL A 99 4.30 -6.39 10.18
CA VAL A 99 3.32 -7.18 9.42
C VAL A 99 3.47 -6.96 7.92
N SER A 100 3.55 -5.71 7.46
CA SER A 100 3.74 -5.44 6.03
C SER A 100 5.14 -5.82 5.57
N ALA A 101 6.15 -5.59 6.41
CA ALA A 101 7.55 -5.92 6.11
C ALA A 101 7.75 -7.41 5.83
N ARG A 102 7.07 -8.30 6.56
CA ARG A 102 7.10 -9.76 6.31
C ARG A 102 6.76 -10.12 4.86
N PHE A 103 5.81 -9.40 4.26
CA PHE A 103 5.34 -9.66 2.90
C PHE A 103 6.03 -8.74 1.86
N GLY A 104 7.20 -8.21 2.22
CA GLY A 104 8.04 -7.38 1.37
C GLY A 104 7.48 -5.98 1.11
N VAL A 105 6.71 -5.42 2.04
CA VAL A 105 6.24 -4.02 2.01
C VAL A 105 6.82 -3.32 3.24
N PRO A 106 8.01 -2.71 3.11
CA PRO A 106 8.81 -2.34 4.28
C PRO A 106 8.28 -1.13 5.06
N ALA A 107 7.36 -0.35 4.48
CA ALA A 107 6.61 0.70 5.19
C ALA A 107 5.14 0.79 4.74
N VAL A 108 4.30 1.36 5.61
CA VAL A 108 2.88 1.62 5.32
C VAL A 108 2.74 2.91 4.52
N TYR A 109 2.74 2.79 3.20
CA TYR A 109 2.66 3.95 2.30
C TYR A 109 1.28 4.58 2.19
N ALA A 110 0.20 3.92 2.62
CA ALA A 110 -1.16 4.43 2.62
C ALA A 110 -2.01 3.69 3.67
N THR A 111 -3.11 4.30 4.11
CA THR A 111 -4.14 3.59 4.89
C THR A 111 -5.48 3.73 4.17
N PRO A 112 -6.23 2.64 3.96
CA PRO A 112 -5.80 1.26 4.21
C PRO A 112 -4.74 0.82 3.17
N THR A 113 -3.74 0.07 3.62
CA THR A 113 -2.92 -0.79 2.75
C THR A 113 -3.55 -2.18 2.77
N VAL A 114 -3.78 -2.76 1.59
CA VAL A 114 -4.39 -4.08 1.45
C VAL A 114 -3.36 -5.05 0.91
N LEU A 115 -3.16 -6.16 1.61
CA LEU A 115 -2.25 -7.23 1.21
C LEU A 115 -3.07 -8.50 0.94
N VAL A 116 -3.01 -9.00 -0.28
CA VAL A 116 -3.51 -10.31 -0.67
C VAL A 116 -2.33 -11.25 -0.77
N ILE A 117 -2.32 -12.29 0.06
CA ILE A 117 -1.18 -13.17 0.25
C ILE A 117 -1.58 -14.60 -0.13
N ASP A 118 -0.75 -15.24 -0.95
CA ASP A 118 -0.75 -16.69 -1.10
C ASP A 118 -0.22 -17.31 0.20
N PRO A 119 -1.02 -18.11 0.92
CA PRO A 119 -0.61 -18.58 2.24
C PRO A 119 0.48 -19.66 2.18
N ASP A 120 0.62 -20.39 1.06
CA ASP A 120 1.59 -21.48 0.94
C ASP A 120 3.00 -20.95 0.70
N SER A 121 3.14 -20.00 -0.23
CA SER A 121 4.43 -19.38 -0.54
C SER A 121 4.71 -18.10 0.26
N GLU A 122 3.72 -17.61 1.00
CA GLU A 122 3.72 -16.29 1.65
C GLU A 122 3.98 -15.14 0.66
N THR A 123 3.65 -15.34 -0.61
CA THR A 123 3.87 -14.34 -1.66
C THR A 123 2.77 -13.27 -1.66
N LEU A 124 3.16 -12.00 -1.66
CA LEU A 124 2.26 -10.89 -1.90
C LEU A 124 1.84 -10.85 -3.37
N LEU A 125 0.54 -11.03 -3.63
CA LEU A 125 0.00 -11.09 -4.99
C LEU A 125 -0.24 -9.71 -5.59
N ASN A 126 -0.61 -8.73 -4.77
CA ASN A 126 -1.08 -7.42 -5.20
C ASN A 126 -0.08 -6.27 -4.95
N ARG A 127 1.23 -6.53 -5.04
CA ARG A 127 2.30 -5.55 -4.71
C ARG A 127 2.05 -4.16 -5.31
N GLU A 128 1.78 -4.06 -6.61
CA GLU A 128 1.57 -2.79 -7.31
C GLU A 128 0.24 -2.10 -6.91
N ASP A 129 -0.78 -2.88 -6.54
CA ASP A 129 -2.13 -2.39 -6.21
C ASP A 129 -2.32 -2.15 -4.70
N ARG A 130 -1.32 -2.45 -3.85
CA ARG A 130 -1.45 -2.48 -2.39
C ARG A 130 -1.98 -1.20 -1.75
N THR A 131 -1.74 -0.04 -2.38
CA THR A 131 -2.17 1.29 -1.91
C THR A 131 -3.42 1.83 -2.61
N ARG A 132 -3.99 1.11 -3.59
CA ARG A 132 -5.18 1.53 -4.37
C ARG A 132 -6.34 1.96 -3.47
N TRP A 133 -6.46 1.32 -2.32
CA TRP A 133 -7.54 1.52 -1.37
C TRP A 133 -7.43 2.79 -0.53
N GLY A 134 -6.40 3.62 -0.72
CA GLY A 134 -6.30 4.96 -0.14
C GLY A 134 -7.39 5.94 -0.56
N SER A 135 -8.32 5.55 -1.45
CA SER A 135 -9.52 6.30 -1.83
C SER A 135 -10.81 5.51 -1.64
N ALA A 136 -10.78 4.43 -0.84
CA ALA A 136 -11.87 3.44 -0.74
C ALA A 136 -13.24 4.05 -0.45
N ALA A 137 -13.32 5.11 0.36
CA ALA A 137 -14.59 5.73 0.71
C ALA A 137 -15.28 6.43 -0.49
N SER A 138 -14.53 6.68 -1.57
CA SER A 138 -15.05 7.24 -2.82
C SER A 138 -15.08 6.23 -3.98
N THR A 139 -14.54 5.03 -3.78
CA THR A 139 -14.55 3.96 -4.77
C THR A 139 -15.94 3.34 -4.84
N PRO A 140 -16.54 3.15 -6.04
CA PRO A 140 -17.81 2.44 -6.20
C PRO A 140 -17.72 0.99 -5.71
N VAL A 141 -18.79 0.47 -5.09
CA VAL A 141 -18.81 -0.89 -4.55
C VAL A 141 -18.64 -1.96 -5.63
N GLU A 142 -19.07 -1.69 -6.87
CA GLU A 142 -18.88 -2.57 -8.02
C GLU A 142 -17.41 -2.76 -8.35
N GLU A 143 -16.62 -1.67 -8.34
CA GLU A 143 -15.17 -1.78 -8.52
C GLU A 143 -14.52 -2.59 -7.40
N ALA A 144 -15.07 -2.52 -6.18
CA ALA A 144 -14.59 -3.31 -5.08
C ALA A 144 -14.88 -4.79 -5.25
N ARG A 145 -16.10 -5.15 -5.61
CA ARG A 145 -16.49 -6.52 -5.93
C ARG A 145 -15.57 -7.12 -7.01
N ASP A 146 -15.37 -6.40 -8.11
CA ASP A 146 -14.53 -6.87 -9.21
C ASP A 146 -13.08 -7.08 -8.77
N TRP A 147 -12.53 -6.15 -7.98
CA TRP A 147 -11.16 -6.23 -7.51
C TRP A 147 -10.94 -7.42 -6.56
N PHE A 148 -11.81 -7.60 -5.56
CA PHE A 148 -11.70 -8.71 -4.61
C PHE A 148 -12.05 -10.06 -5.24
N ALA A 149 -12.98 -10.13 -6.20
CA ALA A 149 -13.24 -11.36 -6.93
C ALA A 149 -12.00 -11.80 -7.74
N ARG A 150 -11.36 -10.86 -8.46
CA ARG A 150 -10.15 -11.15 -9.23
C ARG A 150 -9.05 -11.75 -8.38
N TRP A 151 -8.74 -11.14 -7.23
CA TRP A 151 -7.64 -11.59 -6.38
C TRP A 151 -7.92 -12.87 -5.59
N ALA A 152 -9.19 -13.28 -5.46
CA ALA A 152 -9.55 -14.54 -4.81
C ALA A 152 -9.14 -15.73 -5.70
N GLU A 153 -9.27 -15.54 -7.01
CA GLU A 153 -9.00 -16.57 -8.02
C GLU A 153 -7.59 -16.47 -8.61
N ASP A 154 -6.91 -15.33 -8.41
CA ASP A 154 -5.64 -15.07 -9.08
C ASP A 154 -4.59 -16.10 -8.67
N THR A 155 -3.96 -16.70 -9.67
CA THR A 155 -2.85 -17.63 -9.50
C THR A 155 -1.59 -16.90 -9.94
N PRO A 156 -0.50 -16.90 -9.16
CA PRO A 156 0.75 -16.26 -9.56
C PRO A 156 1.11 -16.65 -11.00
N SER A 157 1.14 -15.66 -11.91
CA SER A 157 1.48 -15.95 -13.29
C SER A 157 2.93 -16.42 -13.36
N ARG A 158 3.20 -17.42 -14.22
CA ARG A 158 4.57 -17.83 -14.50
C ARG A 158 5.29 -16.63 -15.11
N SER A 159 6.31 -16.15 -14.40
CA SER A 159 7.19 -15.07 -14.83
C SER A 159 7.67 -15.31 -16.27
N GLY A 160 7.66 -14.25 -17.09
CA GLY A 160 8.07 -14.33 -18.50
C GLY A 160 9.57 -14.64 -18.68
N VAL A 161 9.99 -14.79 -19.94
CA VAL A 161 11.39 -15.12 -20.28
C VAL A 161 12.37 -14.05 -19.76
N LEU A 162 12.02 -12.77 -19.84
CA LEU A 162 12.84 -11.68 -19.29
C LEU A 162 13.02 -11.83 -17.78
N GLU A 163 11.96 -12.18 -17.08
CA GLU A 163 11.97 -12.33 -15.62
C GLU A 163 12.85 -13.51 -15.16
N SER A 164 13.30 -14.37 -16.06
CA SER A 164 14.31 -15.40 -15.75
C SER A 164 15.76 -14.90 -15.79
N SER A 165 16.02 -13.67 -16.26
CA SER A 165 17.36 -13.06 -16.29
C SER A 165 17.89 -12.80 -14.89
N LEU A 166 19.11 -13.26 -14.61
CA LEU A 166 19.82 -12.97 -13.36
C LEU A 166 20.15 -11.49 -13.21
N VAL A 167 20.53 -10.82 -14.29
CA VAL A 167 20.77 -9.35 -14.28
C VAL A 167 19.50 -8.62 -13.88
N PHE A 168 18.34 -8.98 -14.46
CA PHE A 168 17.07 -8.37 -14.07
C PHE A 168 16.73 -8.63 -12.60
N GLN A 169 16.92 -9.86 -12.12
CA GLN A 169 16.68 -10.19 -10.71
C GLN A 169 17.62 -9.41 -9.77
N ALA A 170 18.89 -9.24 -10.14
CA ALA A 170 19.83 -8.41 -9.36
C ALA A 170 19.37 -6.96 -9.26
N MET A 171 18.91 -6.36 -10.38
CA MET A 171 18.35 -5.00 -10.36
C MET A 171 17.10 -4.89 -9.46
N LEU A 172 16.24 -5.92 -9.42
CA LEU A 172 15.10 -5.92 -8.51
C LEU A 172 15.54 -5.99 -7.04
N VAL A 173 16.58 -6.76 -6.72
CA VAL A 173 17.17 -6.82 -5.38
C VAL A 173 17.74 -5.46 -4.96
N GLU A 174 18.42 -4.74 -5.86
CA GLU A 174 18.91 -3.38 -5.57
C GLU A 174 17.77 -2.41 -5.28
N ILE A 175 16.67 -2.51 -6.02
CA ILE A 175 15.46 -1.69 -5.78
C ILE A 175 14.84 -2.03 -4.43
N ASP A 176 14.78 -3.31 -4.06
CA ASP A 176 14.22 -3.74 -2.78
C ASP A 176 15.09 -3.28 -1.62
N ILE A 177 16.42 -3.37 -1.73
CA ILE A 177 17.36 -2.81 -0.74
C ILE A 177 17.13 -1.30 -0.59
N PHE A 178 17.01 -0.57 -1.69
CA PHE A 178 16.72 0.87 -1.65
C PHE A 178 15.37 1.17 -0.97
N GLU A 179 14.31 0.43 -1.32
CA GLU A 179 12.99 0.61 -0.70
C GLU A 179 13.04 0.32 0.80
N GLU A 180 13.76 -0.72 1.23
CA GLU A 180 13.96 -1.08 2.64
C GLU A 180 14.71 0.01 3.41
N GLU A 181 15.85 0.49 2.90
CA GLU A 181 16.63 1.55 3.56
C GLU A 181 15.81 2.85 3.75
N GLU A 182 15.11 3.29 2.71
CA GLU A 182 14.27 4.49 2.80
C GLU A 182 13.04 4.26 3.68
N ALA A 183 12.46 3.05 3.66
CA ALA A 183 11.35 2.68 4.52
C ALA A 183 11.72 2.63 6.01
N GLU A 184 12.92 2.15 6.35
CA GLU A 184 13.40 2.16 7.74
C GLU A 184 13.54 3.59 8.28
N ARG A 185 14.08 4.50 7.47
CA ARG A 185 14.17 5.93 7.83
C ARG A 185 12.78 6.56 7.93
N LEU A 186 11.89 6.27 6.98
CA LEU A 186 10.49 6.73 7.01
C LEU A 186 9.73 6.19 8.23
N ALA A 187 9.98 4.95 8.64
CA ALA A 187 9.41 4.34 9.83
C ALA A 187 9.88 5.03 11.12
N ALA A 188 11.14 5.49 11.16
CA ALA A 188 11.64 6.32 12.25
C ALA A 188 10.91 7.66 12.29
N ALA A 189 10.74 8.31 11.13
CA ALA A 189 9.96 9.53 11.02
C ALA A 189 8.50 9.35 11.47
N TYR A 190 7.89 8.20 11.20
CA TYR A 190 6.55 7.89 11.72
C TYR A 190 6.49 7.87 13.23
N ARG A 191 7.45 7.25 13.91
CA ARG A 191 7.50 7.21 15.37
C ARG A 191 7.68 8.60 15.97
N ASP A 192 8.56 9.42 15.39
CA ASP A 192 8.80 10.78 15.86
C ASP A 192 7.56 11.67 15.72
N ILE A 193 6.92 11.66 14.54
CA ILE A 193 5.70 12.44 14.31
C ILE A 193 4.57 11.94 15.21
N ALA A 194 4.37 10.61 15.35
CA ALA A 194 3.34 10.05 16.24
C ALA A 194 3.53 10.54 17.68
N MET A 195 4.75 10.44 18.21
CA MET A 195 5.11 10.94 19.54
C MET A 195 4.81 12.46 19.67
N TRP A 196 5.18 13.28 18.69
CA TRP A 196 4.91 14.72 18.75
C TRP A 196 3.43 15.07 18.62
N ARG A 197 2.64 14.28 17.90
CA ARG A 197 1.18 14.47 17.80
C ARG A 197 0.51 14.31 19.17
N GLU A 198 0.96 13.34 19.96
CA GLU A 198 0.46 13.10 21.32
C GLU A 198 1.00 14.10 22.35
N ALA A 199 2.21 14.62 22.13
CA ALA A 199 2.85 15.56 23.05
C ALA A 199 2.06 16.89 23.18
N PRO A 200 2.05 17.50 24.38
CA PRO A 200 1.57 18.88 24.55
C PRO A 200 2.49 19.84 23.76
N ALA A 201 2.00 21.04 23.41
CA ALA A 201 2.73 21.97 22.54
C ALA A 201 4.22 22.21 22.91
N PRO A 202 4.64 22.32 24.19
CA PRO A 202 6.05 22.47 24.55
C PRO A 202 6.94 21.26 24.21
N GLY A 203 6.35 20.08 24.00
CA GLY A 203 7.04 18.85 23.62
C GLY A 203 7.11 18.61 22.11
N ARG A 204 6.67 19.58 21.29
CA ARG A 204 6.73 19.51 19.82
C ARG A 204 7.87 20.37 19.27
N PRO A 205 8.56 19.95 18.20
CA PRO A 205 9.48 20.81 17.47
C PRO A 205 8.78 22.11 17.02
N PRO A 206 9.47 23.27 17.03
CA PRO A 206 8.90 24.54 16.56
C PRO A 206 8.36 24.50 15.13
N ASP A 207 8.95 23.64 14.30
CA ASP A 207 8.67 23.40 12.89
C ASP A 207 7.87 22.11 12.63
N PHE A 208 7.21 21.55 13.65
CA PHE A 208 6.45 20.29 13.58
C PHE A 208 5.56 20.15 12.32
N GLN A 209 4.86 21.21 11.91
CA GLN A 209 4.00 21.16 10.72
C GLN A 209 4.79 21.02 9.41
N ALA A 210 6.02 21.54 9.34
CA ALA A 210 6.88 21.37 8.19
C ALA A 210 7.40 19.93 8.11
N LEU A 211 7.86 19.40 9.25
CA LEU A 211 8.29 18.01 9.39
C LEU A 211 7.17 17.02 9.02
N GLU A 212 5.94 17.26 9.49
CA GLU A 212 4.79 16.42 9.13
C GLU A 212 4.49 16.45 7.62
N ARG A 213 4.60 17.63 6.98
CA ARG A 213 4.42 17.75 5.53
C ARG A 213 5.53 17.07 4.73
N GLU A 214 6.76 17.10 5.23
CA GLU A 214 7.90 16.41 4.63
C GLU A 214 7.68 14.91 4.63
N VAL A 215 7.38 14.33 5.81
CA VAL A 215 7.11 12.89 5.97
C VAL A 215 5.93 12.43 5.10
N GLU A 216 4.88 13.25 5.03
CA GLU A 216 3.73 12.97 4.16
C GLU A 216 4.10 13.03 2.67
N GLY A 217 4.98 13.95 2.26
CA GLY A 217 5.52 14.03 0.92
C GLY A 217 6.34 12.81 0.56
N TRP A 218 7.28 12.44 1.43
CA TRP A 218 8.17 11.29 1.29
C TRP A 218 7.39 9.97 1.22
N ARG A 219 6.44 9.75 2.14
CA ARG A 219 5.53 8.59 2.13
C ARG A 219 4.86 8.39 0.77
N ARG A 220 4.41 9.49 0.14
CA ARG A 220 3.70 9.44 -1.13
C ARG A 220 4.66 9.30 -2.32
N SER A 221 5.91 9.75 -2.24
CA SER A 221 6.87 9.71 -3.35
C SER A 221 7.55 8.35 -3.46
N LEU A 222 7.98 7.77 -2.34
CA LEU A 222 8.75 6.53 -2.30
C LEU A 222 8.14 5.37 -3.12
N PRO A 223 6.86 4.98 -2.95
CA PRO A 223 6.29 3.88 -3.76
C PRO A 223 6.21 4.21 -5.26
N ARG A 224 6.07 5.49 -5.63
CA ARG A 224 6.08 5.92 -7.05
C ARG A 224 7.48 5.84 -7.64
N GLN A 225 8.49 6.16 -6.84
CA GLN A 225 9.89 6.03 -7.23
C GLN A 225 10.27 4.56 -7.43
N VAL A 226 9.91 3.69 -6.49
CA VAL A 226 10.11 2.24 -6.59
C VAL A 226 9.46 1.67 -7.86
N GLN A 227 8.20 2.04 -8.13
CA GLN A 227 7.51 1.62 -9.35
C GLN A 227 8.22 2.14 -10.62
N THR A 228 8.74 3.36 -10.59
CA THR A 228 9.50 3.95 -11.70
C THR A 228 10.79 3.17 -11.95
N LEU A 229 11.55 2.85 -10.90
CA LEU A 229 12.78 2.06 -10.95
C LEU A 229 12.53 0.65 -11.50
N ARG A 230 11.49 -0.04 -11.02
CA ARG A 230 11.10 -1.37 -11.54
C ARG A 230 10.76 -1.31 -13.03
N GLY A 231 10.04 -0.26 -13.44
CA GLY A 231 9.75 0.01 -14.84
C GLY A 231 11.00 0.30 -15.68
N GLN A 232 11.97 1.03 -15.14
CA GLN A 232 13.27 1.30 -15.79
C GLN A 232 14.08 0.03 -15.95
N ALA A 233 14.24 -0.76 -14.89
CA ALA A 233 14.95 -2.05 -14.91
C ALA A 233 14.41 -2.96 -16.01
N ARG A 234 13.09 -3.11 -16.08
CA ARG A 234 12.44 -3.92 -17.12
C ARG A 234 12.74 -3.41 -18.52
N ARG A 235 12.68 -2.08 -18.75
CA ARG A 235 12.95 -1.48 -20.06
C ARG A 235 14.42 -1.63 -20.46
N LEU A 236 15.36 -1.42 -19.55
CA LEU A 236 16.79 -1.56 -19.80
C LEU A 236 17.12 -2.99 -20.24
N VAL A 237 16.69 -3.97 -19.46
CA VAL A 237 16.93 -5.39 -19.78
C VAL A 237 16.18 -5.81 -21.05
N ALA A 238 14.92 -5.40 -21.23
CA ALA A 238 14.17 -5.73 -22.44
C ALA A 238 14.84 -5.18 -23.70
N ASN A 239 15.30 -3.93 -23.68
CA ASN A 239 15.97 -3.33 -24.83
C ASN A 239 17.28 -4.05 -25.15
N ALA A 240 18.11 -4.34 -24.14
CA ALA A 240 19.38 -5.01 -24.33
C ALA A 240 19.20 -6.47 -24.83
N LEU A 241 18.21 -7.20 -24.30
CA LEU A 241 17.84 -8.51 -24.80
C LEU A 241 17.34 -8.48 -26.25
N CYS A 242 16.52 -7.49 -26.62
CA CYS A 242 16.04 -7.32 -27.99
C CYS A 242 17.19 -6.98 -28.96
N GLU A 243 18.15 -6.16 -28.53
CA GLU A 243 19.37 -5.87 -29.30
C GLU A 243 20.21 -7.13 -29.51
N MET A 244 20.40 -7.94 -28.46
CA MET A 244 21.11 -9.22 -28.54
C MET A 244 20.40 -10.24 -29.45
N ALA A 245 19.06 -10.25 -29.43
CA ALA A 245 18.26 -11.17 -30.23
C ALA A 245 18.24 -10.82 -31.74
N ASP A 246 18.65 -9.62 -32.13
CA ASP A 246 18.74 -9.16 -33.52
C ASP A 246 17.46 -9.44 -34.36
N GLY A 247 16.28 -9.22 -33.75
CA GLY A 247 14.98 -9.43 -34.38
C GLY A 247 14.41 -10.85 -34.28
N GLU A 248 15.15 -11.79 -33.69
CA GLU A 248 14.63 -13.12 -33.34
C GLU A 248 13.77 -13.09 -32.05
N PRO A 249 12.88 -14.07 -31.84
CA PRO A 249 12.13 -14.18 -30.59
C PRO A 249 13.04 -14.38 -29.37
N LEU A 250 12.71 -13.76 -28.24
CA LEU A 250 13.42 -13.99 -26.98
C LEU A 250 13.27 -15.44 -26.52
N THR A 251 14.40 -16.10 -26.27
CA THR A 251 14.48 -17.48 -25.75
C THR A 251 15.27 -17.52 -24.45
N ALA A 252 15.14 -18.62 -23.71
CA ALA A 252 15.94 -18.84 -22.50
C ALA A 252 17.46 -18.87 -22.79
N ASP A 253 17.87 -19.34 -23.98
CA ASP A 253 19.27 -19.36 -24.38
C ASP A 253 19.83 -17.95 -24.60
N ILE A 254 19.04 -17.04 -25.20
CA ILE A 254 19.41 -15.63 -25.35
C ILE A 254 19.56 -14.97 -23.98
N VAL A 255 18.64 -15.23 -23.06
CA VAL A 255 18.73 -14.71 -21.68
C VAL A 255 19.97 -15.26 -20.96
N ALA A 256 20.26 -16.55 -21.11
CA ALA A 256 21.43 -17.15 -20.50
C ALA A 256 22.75 -16.59 -21.06
N GLN A 257 22.79 -16.26 -22.36
CA GLN A 257 23.92 -15.56 -22.96
C GLN A 257 24.04 -14.12 -22.44
N PHE A 258 22.92 -13.39 -22.39
CA PHE A 258 22.85 -12.05 -21.83
C PHE A 258 23.39 -11.97 -20.40
N ASP A 259 22.97 -12.90 -19.54
CA ASP A 259 23.47 -12.97 -18.17
C ASP A 259 24.96 -13.34 -18.10
N GLN A 260 25.49 -14.11 -19.06
CA GLN A 260 26.93 -14.43 -19.13
C GLN A 260 27.80 -13.25 -19.59
N GLU A 261 27.24 -12.37 -20.43
CA GLU A 261 27.93 -11.17 -20.89
C GLU A 261 27.98 -10.07 -19.82
N ASP A 262 27.14 -10.17 -18.78
CA ASP A 262 27.09 -9.27 -17.62
C ASP A 262 27.12 -7.78 -18.02
N PRO A 263 26.12 -7.33 -18.80
CA PRO A 263 26.11 -5.97 -19.32
C PRO A 263 26.00 -4.94 -18.21
N ASP A 264 26.74 -3.85 -18.35
CA ASP A 264 26.76 -2.72 -17.43
C ASP A 264 25.46 -1.90 -17.55
N LEU A 265 24.39 -2.37 -16.89
CA LEU A 265 23.10 -1.73 -16.78
C LEU A 265 22.92 -1.19 -15.36
N ALA A 266 22.71 0.11 -15.22
CA ALA A 266 22.57 0.77 -13.92
C ALA A 266 21.23 1.50 -13.79
N LEU A 267 20.70 1.51 -12.57
CA LEU A 267 19.58 2.35 -12.15
C LEU A 267 20.09 3.62 -11.47
N ASP A 268 19.29 4.68 -11.53
CA ASP A 268 19.58 5.94 -10.86
C ASP A 268 18.69 6.05 -9.61
N PHE A 269 19.32 5.96 -8.43
CA PHE A 269 18.63 5.98 -7.15
C PHE A 269 18.74 7.36 -6.50
N GLU A 270 17.60 8.01 -6.28
CA GLU A 270 17.55 9.30 -5.58
C GLU A 270 17.02 9.09 -4.15
N ARG A 271 17.87 9.23 -3.14
CA ARG A 271 17.45 9.15 -1.73
C ARG A 271 16.68 10.41 -1.31
N HIS A 272 15.76 10.27 -0.36
CA HIS A 272 15.10 11.43 0.25
C HIS A 272 16.09 12.23 1.08
N GLU A 273 16.18 13.53 0.78
CA GLU A 273 16.99 14.48 1.54
C GLU A 273 16.16 15.06 2.70
N SER A 274 16.66 14.89 3.92
CA SER A 274 16.08 15.46 5.12
C SER A 274 17.19 15.98 6.04
N GLU A 275 16.94 17.08 6.73
CA GLU A 275 17.83 17.57 7.79
C GLU A 275 17.65 16.79 9.11
N VAL A 276 16.55 16.04 9.23
CA VAL A 276 16.15 15.33 10.46
C VAL A 276 16.33 13.81 10.34
N TRP A 277 15.96 13.22 9.20
CA TRP A 277 15.95 11.75 8.97
C TRP A 277 16.91 11.27 7.89
#